data_AF-A0A1G0K5I3-F1
#
_entry.id   AF-A0A1G0K5I3-F1
#
_cell.length_a   1.000
_cell.length_b   1.000
_cell.length_c   1.000
_cell.angle_alpha   90.00
_cell.angle_beta   90.00
_cell.angle_gamma   90.00
#
_symmetry.space_group_name_H-M   'P 1'
#
loop_
_entity.id
_entity.type
_entity.pdbx_description
1 polymer ?
#
loop_
_entity_poly.entity_id
_entity_poly.type
_entity_poly.pdbx_seq_one_letter_code
_entity_poly.pdbx_strand_id
1 'polypeptide(L)'
;MVKFTTDQLKNEARTIKDIEKRFVSILSKSIEDTDSINRAMRELDPLIFSQDHSWRQIISALNAGDEELNPFRRLALVKYMQYLSSRQEIIKYLYSEKKKLMQEPNESISTLAEFKDTIILDNTLVENADDGEEHGVERMPKGEVVTVTLKPDEEIEILLSKHVCKLAYKDKFEFTDQTGRTYKLHKGRNVVGRDSASNIIMEPKLRDISRLHLVIEYHGDNTVQLTDLSSHGTYIPSRYIELHSG
;
A
#
# COMPACT_ATOMS: atom_id res chain seq x y z
N MET A 1 11.59 16.35 -7.80
CA MET A 1 10.32 16.87 -8.36
C MET A 1 9.85 15.93 -9.47
N VAL A 2 8.75 15.21 -9.26
CA VAL A 2 8.30 14.15 -10.18
C VAL A 2 7.77 14.74 -11.49
N LYS A 3 8.40 14.36 -12.61
CA LYS A 3 8.22 14.93 -13.98
C LYS A 3 6.87 14.64 -14.66
N PHE A 4 5.97 13.86 -14.05
CA PHE A 4 4.71 13.45 -14.70
C PHE A 4 3.57 14.43 -14.47
N THR A 5 2.84 14.82 -15.51
CA THR A 5 1.62 15.64 -15.38
C THR A 5 0.47 14.82 -14.78
N THR A 6 -0.57 15.49 -14.28
CA THR A 6 -1.81 14.85 -13.78
C THR A 6 -2.47 13.98 -14.85
N ASP A 7 -2.48 14.43 -16.10
CA ASP A 7 -3.02 13.67 -17.23
C ASP A 7 -2.20 12.43 -17.57
N GLN A 8 -0.87 12.52 -17.47
CA GLN A 8 0.00 11.36 -17.63
C GLN A 8 -0.25 10.31 -16.53
N LEU A 9 -0.45 10.74 -15.28
CA LEU A 9 -0.80 9.84 -14.17
C LEU A 9 -2.15 9.16 -14.40
N LYS A 10 -3.16 9.89 -14.89
CA LYS A 10 -4.46 9.31 -15.25
C LYS A 10 -4.35 8.30 -16.38
N ASN A 11 -3.60 8.64 -17.43
CA ASN A 11 -3.40 7.73 -18.57
C ASN A 11 -2.66 6.46 -18.15
N GLU A 12 -1.66 6.58 -17.27
CA GLU A 12 -0.95 5.43 -16.72
C GLU A 12 -1.89 4.53 -15.89
N ALA A 13 -2.72 5.11 -15.02
CA ALA A 13 -3.69 4.34 -14.24
C ALA A 13 -4.68 3.56 -15.13
N ARG A 14 -5.20 4.19 -16.19
CA ARG A 14 -6.07 3.54 -17.18
C ARG A 14 -5.35 2.38 -17.87
N THR A 15 -4.13 2.63 -18.35
CA THR A 15 -3.29 1.62 -19.03
C THR A 15 -3.06 0.41 -18.14
N ILE A 16 -2.78 0.63 -16.84
CA ILE A 16 -2.57 -0.47 -15.90
C ILE A 16 -3.85 -1.31 -15.75
N LYS A 17 -5.02 -0.67 -15.61
CA LYS A 17 -6.30 -1.40 -15.47
C LYS A 17 -6.61 -2.28 -16.68
N ASP A 18 -6.33 -1.78 -17.89
CA ASP A 18 -6.57 -2.56 -19.11
C ASP A 18 -5.63 -3.77 -19.20
N ILE A 19 -4.38 -3.62 -18.76
CA ILE A 19 -3.43 -4.73 -18.66
C ILE A 19 -3.90 -5.77 -17.62
N GLU A 20 -4.33 -5.32 -16.43
CA GLU A 20 -4.82 -6.20 -15.36
C GLU A 20 -6.02 -7.04 -15.82
N LYS A 21 -7.02 -6.42 -16.46
CA LYS A 21 -8.17 -7.14 -17.03
C LYS A 21 -7.74 -8.23 -18.02
N ARG A 22 -6.79 -7.91 -18.91
CA ARG A 22 -6.26 -8.86 -19.88
C ARG A 22 -5.56 -10.03 -19.18
N PHE A 23 -4.78 -9.76 -18.13
CA PHE A 23 -4.02 -10.79 -17.42
C PHE A 23 -4.91 -11.69 -16.58
N VAL A 24 -5.95 -11.14 -15.95
CA VAL A 24 -6.99 -11.95 -15.28
C VAL A 24 -7.63 -12.91 -16.27
N SER A 25 -8.01 -12.45 -17.47
CA SER A 25 -8.59 -13.32 -18.50
C SER A 25 -7.65 -14.46 -18.91
N ILE A 26 -6.35 -14.17 -19.09
CA ILE A 26 -5.33 -15.18 -19.41
C ILE A 26 -5.19 -16.21 -18.28
N LEU A 27 -5.10 -15.74 -17.03
CA LEU A 27 -4.96 -16.62 -15.88
C LEU A 27 -6.18 -17.51 -15.69
N SER A 28 -7.40 -16.97 -15.82
CA SER A 28 -8.64 -17.75 -15.73
C SER A 28 -8.69 -18.86 -16.77
N LYS A 29 -8.39 -18.56 -18.04
CA LYS A 29 -8.31 -19.58 -19.11
C LYS A 29 -7.22 -20.61 -18.81
N SER A 30 -6.10 -20.17 -18.24
CA SER A 30 -5.02 -21.09 -17.90
C SER A 30 -5.38 -22.09 -16.80
N ILE A 31 -6.36 -21.78 -15.94
CA ILE A 31 -6.82 -22.72 -14.90
C ILE A 31 -7.59 -23.88 -15.54
N GLU A 32 -8.37 -23.60 -16.58
CA GLU A 32 -9.16 -24.58 -17.32
C GLU A 32 -8.29 -25.41 -18.29
N ASP A 33 -7.34 -24.75 -18.98
CA ASP A 33 -6.38 -25.37 -19.89
C ASP A 33 -4.96 -24.93 -19.53
N THR A 34 -4.17 -25.85 -19.00
CA THR A 34 -2.82 -25.54 -18.49
C THR A 34 -1.84 -25.10 -19.57
N ASP A 35 -2.03 -25.55 -20.80
CA ASP A 35 -1.12 -25.27 -21.91
C ASP A 35 -1.48 -23.98 -22.63
N SER A 36 -2.70 -23.49 -22.43
CA SER A 36 -3.18 -22.21 -22.99
C SER A 36 -2.32 -21.01 -22.59
N ILE A 37 -1.65 -21.04 -21.42
CA ILE A 37 -0.85 -19.91 -20.94
C ILE A 37 0.36 -19.63 -21.82
N ASN A 38 1.01 -20.66 -22.36
CA ASN A 38 2.17 -20.47 -23.22
C ASN A 38 1.78 -19.69 -24.48
N ARG A 39 0.66 -20.09 -25.10
CA ARG A 39 0.11 -19.40 -26.27
C ARG A 39 -0.29 -17.96 -25.94
N ALA A 40 -1.07 -17.78 -24.88
CA ALA A 40 -1.54 -16.47 -24.46
C ALA A 40 -0.38 -15.50 -24.15
N MET A 41 0.68 -15.99 -23.51
CA MET A 41 1.88 -15.21 -23.18
C MET A 41 2.69 -14.80 -24.42
N ARG A 42 2.72 -15.64 -25.46
CA ARG A 42 3.39 -15.32 -26.74
C ARG A 42 2.61 -14.30 -27.58
N GLU A 43 1.30 -14.23 -27.41
CA GLU A 43 0.43 -13.24 -28.07
C GLU A 43 0.42 -11.87 -27.37
N LEU A 44 1.06 -11.75 -26.20
CA LEU A 44 1.24 -10.46 -25.53
C LEU A 44 2.34 -9.64 -26.23
N ASP A 45 2.06 -8.38 -26.51
CA ASP A 45 3.09 -7.43 -26.95
C ASP A 45 4.11 -7.24 -25.81
N PRO A 46 5.41 -7.50 -26.02
CA PRO A 46 6.45 -7.30 -25.01
C PRO A 46 6.49 -5.87 -24.43
N LEU A 47 5.98 -4.87 -25.15
CA LEU A 47 5.98 -3.48 -24.71
C LEU A 47 5.02 -3.19 -23.56
N ILE A 48 4.02 -4.05 -23.31
CA ILE A 48 3.09 -3.91 -22.17
C ILE A 48 3.79 -4.11 -20.83
N PHE A 49 4.93 -4.81 -20.83
CA PHE A 49 5.73 -5.02 -19.64
C PHE A 49 6.64 -3.82 -19.41
N SER A 50 6.74 -3.37 -18.16
CA SER A 50 7.68 -2.32 -17.79
C SER A 50 9.13 -2.77 -18.03
N GLN A 51 10.02 -1.82 -18.27
CA GLN A 51 11.47 -2.09 -18.25
C GLN A 51 12.02 -2.24 -16.82
N ASP A 52 11.26 -1.79 -15.82
CA ASP A 52 11.65 -1.90 -14.41
C ASP A 52 11.87 -3.37 -14.02
N HIS A 53 12.80 -3.60 -13.09
CA HIS A 53 13.08 -4.92 -12.53
C HIS A 53 13.30 -6.03 -13.57
N SER A 54 13.74 -5.67 -14.77
CA SER A 54 13.97 -6.59 -15.89
C SER A 54 12.72 -7.38 -16.32
N TRP A 55 11.51 -6.88 -16.08
CA TRP A 55 10.27 -7.59 -16.40
C TRP A 55 10.21 -8.08 -17.85
N ARG A 56 10.55 -7.23 -18.81
CA ARG A 56 10.62 -7.63 -20.23
C ARG A 56 11.56 -8.80 -20.49
N GLN A 57 12.72 -8.83 -19.85
CA GLN A 57 13.70 -9.90 -20.02
C GLN A 57 13.20 -11.20 -19.39
N ILE A 58 12.61 -11.13 -18.19
CA ILE A 58 12.02 -12.29 -17.51
C ILE A 58 10.93 -12.91 -18.39
N ILE A 59 10.00 -12.08 -18.88
CA ILE A 59 8.91 -12.58 -19.75
C ILE A 59 9.46 -13.12 -21.07
N SER A 60 10.44 -12.46 -21.68
CA SER A 60 11.07 -12.96 -22.92
C SER A 60 11.73 -14.32 -22.71
N ALA A 61 12.44 -14.51 -21.59
CA ALA A 61 13.07 -15.79 -21.27
C ALA A 61 12.02 -16.89 -21.06
N LEU A 62 10.92 -16.56 -20.36
CA LEU A 62 9.80 -17.48 -20.18
C LEU A 62 9.11 -17.82 -21.51
N ASN A 63 8.96 -16.88 -22.44
CA ASN A 63 8.36 -17.14 -23.75
C ASN A 63 9.22 -18.02 -24.66
N ALA A 64 10.55 -17.94 -24.51
CA ALA A 64 11.51 -18.71 -25.29
C ALA A 64 11.65 -20.17 -24.82
N GLY A 65 11.33 -20.47 -23.56
CA GLY A 65 11.39 -21.84 -23.05
C GLY A 65 10.17 -22.70 -23.40
N ASP A 66 10.22 -23.96 -23.00
CA ASP A 66 9.21 -24.97 -23.33
C ASP A 66 8.02 -24.97 -22.36
N GLU A 67 7.06 -25.89 -22.56
CA GLU A 67 5.82 -26.01 -21.78
C GLU A 67 6.07 -26.31 -20.30
N GLU A 68 7.22 -26.90 -19.95
CA GLU A 68 7.65 -27.12 -18.56
C GLU A 68 7.71 -25.81 -17.76
N LEU A 69 7.85 -24.66 -18.44
CA LEU A 69 7.84 -23.35 -17.79
C LEU A 69 6.44 -22.77 -17.52
N ASN A 70 5.35 -23.48 -17.88
CA ASN A 70 3.97 -23.01 -17.68
C ASN A 70 3.66 -22.58 -16.23
N PRO A 71 4.10 -23.31 -15.18
CA PRO A 71 3.94 -22.86 -13.80
C PRO A 71 4.64 -21.52 -13.52
N PHE A 72 5.82 -21.30 -14.09
CA PHE A 72 6.58 -20.07 -13.93
C PHE A 72 5.97 -18.91 -14.72
N ARG A 73 5.36 -19.17 -15.88
CA ARG A 73 4.56 -18.17 -16.63
C ARG A 73 3.37 -17.67 -15.79
N ARG A 74 2.64 -18.58 -15.14
CA ARG A 74 1.54 -18.22 -14.22
C ARG A 74 2.05 -17.36 -13.08
N LEU A 75 3.13 -17.81 -12.43
CA LEU A 75 3.73 -17.08 -11.31
C LEU A 75 4.22 -15.69 -11.73
N ALA A 76 4.86 -15.58 -12.89
CA ALA A 76 5.35 -14.30 -13.42
C ALA A 76 4.21 -13.32 -13.68
N LEU A 77 3.08 -13.77 -14.27
CA LEU A 77 1.90 -12.93 -14.45
C LEU A 77 1.32 -12.46 -13.10
N VAL A 78 1.19 -13.37 -12.12
CA VAL A 78 0.73 -13.00 -10.78
C VAL A 78 1.66 -11.98 -10.13
N LYS A 79 2.98 -12.16 -10.25
CA LYS A 79 3.98 -11.23 -9.71
C LYS A 79 3.97 -9.89 -10.43
N TYR A 80 3.76 -9.88 -11.73
CA TYR A 80 3.62 -8.65 -12.49
C TYR A 80 2.34 -7.90 -12.12
N MET A 81 1.21 -8.58 -11.93
CA MET A 81 -0.02 -7.95 -11.42
C MET A 81 0.20 -7.33 -10.03
N GLN A 82 0.92 -8.02 -9.13
CA GLN A 82 1.28 -7.44 -7.82
C GLN A 82 2.13 -6.17 -7.96
N TYR A 83 3.07 -6.17 -8.93
CA TYR A 83 3.86 -4.99 -9.26
C TYR A 83 2.98 -3.84 -9.77
N LEU A 84 2.07 -4.12 -10.72
CA LEU A 84 1.12 -3.16 -11.26
C LEU A 84 0.25 -2.53 -10.18
N SER A 85 -0.28 -3.33 -9.24
CA SER A 85 -1.07 -2.81 -8.12
C SER A 85 -0.25 -1.89 -7.22
N SER A 86 1.01 -2.25 -6.88
CA SER A 86 1.86 -1.33 -6.10
C SER A 86 2.15 -0.01 -6.84
N ARG A 87 2.25 -0.08 -8.17
CA ARG A 87 2.51 1.08 -9.02
C ARG A 87 1.28 1.98 -9.11
N GLN A 88 0.08 1.41 -9.20
CA GLN A 88 -1.17 2.15 -9.08
C GLN A 88 -1.26 2.90 -7.75
N GLU A 89 -0.87 2.28 -6.63
CA GLU A 89 -0.86 2.95 -5.32
C GLU A 89 0.08 4.15 -5.28
N ILE A 90 1.27 4.04 -5.88
CA ILE A 90 2.20 5.17 -6.01
C ILE A 90 1.59 6.27 -6.91
N ILE A 91 0.93 5.91 -8.01
CA ILE A 91 0.27 6.87 -8.89
C ILE A 91 -0.86 7.61 -8.15
N LYS A 92 -1.67 6.90 -7.37
CA LYS A 92 -2.72 7.48 -6.53
C LYS A 92 -2.13 8.49 -5.53
N TYR A 93 -1.05 8.10 -4.85
CA TYR A 93 -0.33 8.99 -3.92
C TYR A 93 0.21 10.25 -4.61
N LEU A 94 0.91 10.10 -5.73
CA LEU A 94 1.46 11.24 -6.48
C LEU A 94 0.36 12.17 -7.00
N TYR A 95 -0.79 11.60 -7.37
CA TYR A 95 -1.94 12.38 -7.80
C TYR A 95 -2.56 13.17 -6.64
N SER A 96 -2.74 12.57 -5.47
CA SER A 96 -3.27 13.27 -4.28
C SER A 96 -2.33 14.38 -3.83
N GLU A 97 -1.02 14.14 -3.83
CA GLU A 97 -0.02 15.14 -3.46
C GLU A 97 0.00 16.32 -4.44
N LYS A 98 -0.04 16.06 -5.75
CA LYS A 98 -0.15 17.14 -6.75
C LYS A 98 -1.44 17.94 -6.62
N LYS A 99 -2.55 17.29 -6.27
CA LYS A 99 -3.82 17.97 -6.07
C LYS A 99 -3.79 18.90 -4.85
N LYS A 100 -3.20 18.47 -3.72
CA LYS A 100 -3.01 19.32 -2.54
C LYS A 100 -2.19 20.57 -2.88
N LEU A 101 -1.14 20.40 -3.68
CA LEU A 101 -0.30 21.52 -4.15
C LEU A 101 -1.01 22.45 -5.16
N MET A 102 -2.07 21.98 -5.83
CA MET A 102 -2.85 22.77 -6.79
C MET A 102 -4.12 23.37 -6.17
N GLN A 103 -4.50 22.98 -4.95
CA GLN A 103 -5.62 23.58 -4.22
C GLN A 103 -5.19 24.86 -3.48
N GLU A 104 -4.85 25.90 -4.27
CA GLU A 104 -5.40 27.24 -3.99
C GLU A 104 -6.84 27.27 -4.54
N PRO A 105 -7.77 28.03 -3.93
CA PRO A 105 -9.18 27.74 -4.01
C PRO A 105 -9.78 28.19 -5.36
N ASN A 106 -9.99 27.25 -6.28
CA ASN A 106 -11.27 27.16 -6.99
C ASN A 106 -11.44 25.86 -7.80
N GLU A 107 -12.63 25.29 -7.64
CA GLU A 107 -13.38 24.41 -8.55
C GLU A 107 -12.68 23.24 -9.25
N SER A 108 -13.12 22.01 -8.93
CA SER A 108 -13.78 21.11 -9.91
C SER A 108 -14.02 19.71 -9.32
N ILE A 109 -15.24 19.50 -8.81
CA ILE A 109 -15.79 18.23 -8.31
C ILE A 109 -15.96 17.18 -9.43
N SER A 110 -15.96 17.61 -10.70
CA SER A 110 -16.25 16.77 -11.86
C SER A 110 -15.19 15.71 -12.17
N THR A 111 -13.90 15.95 -11.87
CA THR A 111 -12.82 15.02 -12.25
C THR A 111 -12.66 13.81 -11.32
N LEU A 112 -13.29 13.84 -10.14
CA LEU A 112 -13.26 12.74 -9.16
C LEU A 112 -14.18 11.59 -9.58
N ALA A 113 -15.32 11.90 -10.23
CA ALA A 113 -16.30 10.90 -10.67
C ALA A 113 -15.72 10.02 -11.78
N GLU A 114 -15.09 10.60 -12.80
CA GLU A 114 -14.48 9.82 -13.89
C GLU A 114 -13.30 8.95 -13.45
N PHE A 115 -12.56 9.37 -12.42
CA PHE A 115 -11.48 8.56 -11.86
C PHE A 115 -12.02 7.43 -10.98
N LYS A 116 -13.08 7.68 -10.19
CA LYS A 116 -13.82 6.63 -9.47
C LYS A 116 -14.40 5.60 -10.45
N ASP A 117 -15.02 6.02 -11.55
CA ASP A 117 -15.59 5.11 -12.55
C ASP A 117 -14.54 4.26 -13.26
N THR A 118 -13.33 4.79 -13.44
CA THR A 118 -12.23 3.99 -13.97
C THR A 118 -11.59 3.08 -12.90
N ILE A 119 -11.98 3.13 -11.62
CA ILE A 119 -11.41 2.33 -10.52
C ILE A 119 -12.39 1.27 -9.99
N ILE A 120 -13.69 1.38 -10.31
CA ILE A 120 -14.72 0.42 -9.89
C ILE A 120 -14.59 -0.87 -10.71
N LEU A 121 -13.67 -1.74 -10.31
CA LEU A 121 -13.70 -3.20 -10.49
C LEU A 121 -12.65 -3.88 -9.59
N ASP A 122 -12.24 -3.19 -8.52
CA ASP A 122 -11.49 -3.83 -7.45
C ASP A 122 -12.51 -4.51 -6.53
N ASN A 123 -12.87 -5.74 -6.89
CA ASN A 123 -13.79 -6.59 -6.14
C ASN A 123 -13.07 -7.23 -4.94
N THR A 124 -12.39 -6.38 -4.18
CA THR A 124 -11.79 -6.68 -2.88
C THR A 124 -12.04 -5.49 -1.97
N LEU A 125 -13.21 -5.51 -1.33
CA LEU A 125 -13.50 -4.81 -0.07
C LEU A 125 -13.31 -3.28 -0.11
N VAL A 126 -14.21 -2.59 -0.82
CA VAL A 126 -14.68 -1.28 -0.34
C VAL A 126 -15.77 -1.56 0.70
N GLU A 127 -15.36 -1.99 1.89
CA GLU A 127 -16.17 -1.74 3.07
C GLU A 127 -16.03 -0.25 3.36
N ASN A 128 -17.07 0.49 3.00
CA ASN A 128 -17.48 1.79 3.50
C ASN A 128 -16.36 2.82 3.64
N ALA A 129 -16.25 3.69 2.62
CA ALA A 129 -15.97 5.09 2.90
C ALA A 129 -17.20 5.67 3.62
N ASP A 130 -17.31 5.39 4.92
CA ASP A 130 -18.17 6.11 5.85
C ASP A 130 -17.26 7.09 6.62
N ASP A 131 -17.55 8.37 6.44
CA ASP A 131 -17.45 9.44 7.42
C ASP A 131 -16.17 9.54 8.26
N GLY A 132 -15.16 10.19 7.66
CA GLY A 132 -14.05 10.80 8.39
C GLY A 132 -14.39 12.16 9.02
N GLU A 133 -15.61 12.36 9.52
CA GLU A 133 -15.99 13.59 10.25
C GLU A 133 -16.24 13.40 11.76
N GLU A 134 -16.09 12.20 12.36
CA GLU A 134 -16.42 12.03 13.80
C GLU A 134 -15.35 11.44 14.75
N HIS A 135 -14.14 11.08 14.32
CA HIS A 135 -13.21 10.35 15.21
C HIS A 135 -11.82 10.97 15.49
N GLY A 136 -11.54 12.20 15.08
CA GLY A 136 -10.33 12.93 15.53
C GLY A 136 -8.99 12.24 15.21
N VAL A 137 -9.00 11.26 14.31
CA VAL A 137 -7.84 10.52 13.81
C VAL A 137 -7.70 10.80 12.32
N GLU A 138 -6.46 10.91 11.86
CA GLU A 138 -6.11 11.21 10.48
C GLU A 138 -5.06 10.22 9.99
N ARG A 139 -5.06 9.99 8.67
CA ARG A 139 -4.14 9.06 8.03
C ARG A 139 -2.73 9.64 7.99
N MET A 140 -1.76 8.88 8.46
CA MET A 140 -0.36 9.23 8.36
C MET A 140 0.09 9.36 6.90
N PRO A 141 0.97 10.33 6.58
CA PRO A 141 1.64 10.37 5.29
C PRO A 141 2.53 9.14 5.10
N LYS A 142 2.35 8.45 3.97
CA LYS A 142 3.03 7.18 3.71
C LYS A 142 4.51 7.41 3.42
N GLY A 143 5.37 6.69 4.12
CA GLY A 143 6.83 6.76 3.98
C GLY A 143 7.46 8.00 4.61
N GLU A 144 6.66 8.90 5.17
CA GLU A 144 7.13 10.05 5.92
C GLU A 144 7.22 9.71 7.40
N VAL A 145 8.12 10.40 8.08
CA VAL A 145 8.29 10.29 9.53
C VAL A 145 7.26 11.19 10.17
N VAL A 146 6.54 10.70 11.18
CA VAL A 146 5.70 11.50 12.06
C VAL A 146 6.25 11.36 13.47
N THR A 147 6.55 12.49 14.11
CA THR A 147 7.11 12.49 15.46
C THR A 147 5.99 12.59 16.48
N VAL A 148 5.93 11.63 17.40
CA VAL A 148 4.96 11.59 18.50
C VAL A 148 5.71 11.71 19.81
N THR A 149 5.35 12.73 20.58
CA THR A 149 5.82 12.94 21.95
C THR A 149 4.66 12.71 22.90
N LEU A 150 4.84 11.81 23.87
CA LEU A 150 3.84 11.49 24.89
C LEU A 150 4.32 11.97 26.26
N LYS A 151 3.39 12.44 27.09
CA LYS A 151 3.65 12.69 28.51
C LYS A 151 3.71 11.37 29.28
N PRO A 152 4.33 11.34 30.48
CA PRO A 152 4.27 10.18 31.35
C PRO A 152 2.82 9.74 31.59
N ASP A 153 2.59 8.43 31.48
CA ASP A 153 1.29 7.76 31.59
C ASP A 153 0.26 8.17 30.52
N GLU A 154 0.70 8.81 29.44
CA GLU A 154 -0.15 9.12 28.29
C GLU A 154 -0.20 7.94 27.31
N GLU A 155 -1.38 7.70 26.75
CA GLU A 155 -1.59 6.75 25.67
C GLU A 155 -2.33 7.38 24.50
N ILE A 156 -2.05 6.88 23.29
CA ILE A 156 -2.76 7.23 22.08
C ILE A 156 -3.26 5.98 21.38
N GLU A 157 -4.38 6.13 20.67
CA GLU A 157 -4.89 5.09 19.78
C GLU A 157 -4.23 5.23 18.41
N ILE A 158 -3.81 4.10 17.85
CA ILE A 158 -3.25 3.99 16.51
C ILE A 158 -4.07 2.95 15.77
N LEU A 159 -4.67 3.30 14.64
CA LEU A 159 -5.35 2.33 13.80
C LEU A 159 -4.39 1.83 12.73
N LEU A 160 -4.18 0.52 12.69
CA LEU A 160 -3.48 -0.16 11.59
C LEU A 160 -4.55 -0.68 10.64
N SER A 161 -4.79 0.01 9.52
CA SER A 161 -6.03 -0.11 8.75
C SER A 161 -7.25 0.15 9.65
N LYS A 162 -8.04 -0.88 9.98
CA LYS A 162 -9.20 -0.79 10.88
C LYS A 162 -8.95 -1.35 12.29
N HIS A 163 -7.74 -1.86 12.56
CA HIS A 163 -7.43 -2.54 13.82
C HIS A 163 -6.94 -1.54 14.86
N VAL A 164 -7.71 -1.36 15.92
CA VAL A 164 -7.40 -0.43 17.02
C VAL A 164 -6.25 -0.99 17.85
N CYS A 165 -5.13 -0.28 17.84
CA CYS A 165 -3.95 -0.55 18.65
C CYS A 165 -3.68 0.65 19.56
N LYS A 166 -2.81 0.48 20.55
CA LYS A 166 -2.43 1.55 21.48
C LYS A 166 -0.93 1.71 21.55
N LEU A 167 -0.49 2.95 21.65
CA LEU A 167 0.88 3.32 21.98
C LEU A 167 0.86 4.12 23.27
N ALA A 168 1.53 3.61 24.30
CA ALA A 168 1.57 4.23 25.62
C ALA A 168 3.01 4.54 26.04
N TYR A 169 3.20 5.66 26.72
CA TYR A 169 4.47 6.01 27.35
C TYR A 169 4.33 6.02 28.87
N LYS A 170 4.91 5.01 29.52
CA LYS A 170 5.06 4.95 30.98
C LYS A 170 6.51 5.27 31.32
N ASP A 171 7.29 4.27 31.73
CA ASP A 171 8.75 4.36 31.83
C ASP A 171 9.47 4.13 30.49
N LYS A 172 8.80 3.40 29.57
CA LYS A 172 9.23 3.10 28.20
C LYS A 172 7.99 3.06 27.32
N PHE A 173 8.19 3.17 26.01
CA PHE A 173 7.09 2.96 25.08
C PHE A 173 6.66 1.49 25.05
N GLU A 174 5.35 1.30 25.11
CA GLU A 174 4.68 0.01 24.96
C GLU A 174 3.66 0.10 23.83
N PHE A 175 3.67 -0.89 22.94
CA PHE A 175 2.67 -1.05 21.90
C PHE A 175 1.72 -2.17 22.29
N THR A 176 0.42 -1.92 22.27
CA THR A 176 -0.60 -2.94 22.57
C THR A 176 -1.44 -3.17 21.32
N ASP A 177 -1.51 -4.42 20.87
CA ASP A 177 -2.34 -4.80 19.72
C ASP A 177 -3.83 -4.89 20.10
N GLN A 178 -4.68 -5.09 19.09
CA GLN A 178 -6.12 -5.19 19.27
C GLN A 178 -6.60 -6.38 20.12
N THR A 179 -5.74 -7.38 20.33
CA THR A 179 -6.04 -8.54 21.20
C THR A 179 -5.72 -8.25 22.66
N GLY A 180 -5.16 -7.06 22.94
CA GLY A 180 -4.70 -6.65 24.27
C GLY A 180 -3.29 -7.14 24.59
N ARG A 181 -2.54 -7.68 23.62
CA ARG A 181 -1.17 -8.12 23.86
C ARG A 181 -0.22 -6.94 23.77
N THR A 182 0.56 -6.74 24.83
CA THR A 182 1.50 -5.63 24.96
C THR A 182 2.93 -6.04 24.65
N TYR A 183 3.63 -5.19 23.92
CA TYR A 183 5.01 -5.34 23.48
C TYR A 183 5.81 -4.13 23.94
N LYS A 184 6.91 -4.37 24.67
CA LYS A 184 7.83 -3.30 25.08
C LYS A 184 8.73 -2.92 23.92
N LEU A 185 8.76 -1.64 23.58
CA LEU A 185 9.65 -1.16 22.52
C LEU A 185 11.10 -1.14 23.01
N HIS A 186 12.01 -1.60 22.16
CA HIS A 186 13.44 -1.45 22.39
C HIS A 186 13.95 -0.16 21.74
N LYS A 187 15.10 0.34 22.21
CA LYS A 187 15.75 1.48 21.55
C LYS A 187 16.11 1.11 20.10
N GLY A 188 16.00 2.08 19.20
CA GLY A 188 16.16 1.89 17.77
C GLY A 188 14.85 1.47 17.10
N ARG A 189 14.97 0.67 16.05
CA ARG A 189 13.89 0.37 15.11
C ARG A 189 13.03 -0.81 15.56
N ASN A 190 11.75 -0.56 15.81
CA ASN A 190 10.74 -1.58 16.11
C ASN A 190 9.78 -1.68 14.92
N VAL A 191 9.65 -2.88 14.36
CA VAL A 191 8.80 -3.12 13.20
C VAL A 191 7.50 -3.79 13.61
N VAL A 192 6.37 -3.21 13.20
CA VAL A 192 5.03 -3.77 13.36
C VAL A 192 4.54 -4.28 12.01
N GLY A 193 4.05 -5.52 11.98
CA GLY A 193 3.50 -6.12 10.76
C GLY A 193 3.23 -7.60 10.91
N ARG A 194 2.73 -8.22 9.84
CA ARG A 194 2.43 -9.67 9.85
C ARG A 194 3.62 -10.56 9.52
N ASP A 195 4.72 -10.00 9.02
CA ASP A 195 5.90 -10.81 8.71
C ASP A 195 6.53 -11.33 10.01
N SER A 196 7.04 -12.56 9.98
CA SER A 196 7.76 -13.15 11.10
C SER A 196 9.07 -12.43 11.41
N ALA A 197 9.57 -11.63 10.46
CA ALA A 197 10.72 -10.75 10.67
C ALA A 197 10.39 -9.48 11.48
N SER A 198 9.11 -9.22 11.79
CA SER A 198 8.69 -8.06 12.59
C SER A 198 9.00 -8.25 14.07
N ASN A 199 9.37 -7.19 14.78
CA ASN A 199 9.55 -7.23 16.23
C ASN A 199 8.19 -7.40 16.95
N ILE A 200 7.15 -6.80 16.37
CA ILE A 200 5.77 -6.85 16.84
C ILE A 200 4.96 -7.53 15.74
N ILE A 201 4.71 -8.83 15.94
CA ILE A 201 4.06 -9.68 14.94
C ILE A 201 2.56 -9.64 15.17
N MET A 202 1.84 -9.01 14.23
CA MET A 202 0.39 -9.00 14.19
C MET A 202 -0.15 -10.35 13.70
N GLU A 203 -1.39 -10.68 14.06
CA GLU A 203 -1.98 -11.96 13.69
C GLU A 203 -1.94 -12.22 12.16
N PRO A 204 -1.46 -13.39 11.70
CA PRO A 204 -1.36 -13.69 10.28
C PRO A 204 -2.69 -13.66 9.52
N LYS A 205 -3.83 -13.75 10.20
CA LYS A 205 -5.15 -13.73 9.57
C LYS A 205 -5.62 -12.33 9.14
N LEU A 206 -5.02 -11.27 9.69
CA LEU A 206 -5.42 -9.88 9.45
C LEU A 206 -4.89 -9.37 8.10
N ARG A 207 -5.50 -9.78 6.99
CA ARG A 207 -4.97 -9.58 5.62
C ARG A 207 -4.77 -8.12 5.21
N ASP A 208 -5.52 -7.22 5.82
CA ASP A 208 -5.43 -5.76 5.71
C ASP A 208 -4.20 -5.18 6.44
N ILE A 209 -3.61 -5.91 7.39
CA ILE A 209 -2.30 -5.57 7.94
C ILE A 209 -1.19 -6.06 7.01
N SER A 210 -0.41 -5.11 6.46
CA SER A 210 0.80 -5.38 5.68
C SER A 210 1.84 -6.23 6.43
N ARG A 211 2.68 -6.94 5.66
CA ARG A 211 3.83 -7.69 6.18
C ARG A 211 4.80 -6.78 6.95
N LEU A 212 5.05 -5.61 6.39
CA LEU A 212 5.71 -4.47 7.00
C LEU A 212 4.69 -3.33 7.00
N HIS A 213 4.17 -2.96 8.17
CA HIS A 213 3.05 -2.03 8.26
C HIS A 213 3.48 -0.67 8.82
N LEU A 214 4.04 -0.68 10.02
CA LEU A 214 4.46 0.53 10.72
C LEU A 214 5.87 0.31 11.26
N VAL A 215 6.72 1.31 11.11
CA VAL A 215 8.03 1.36 11.76
C VAL A 215 7.95 2.38 12.89
N ILE A 216 8.42 1.98 14.08
CA ILE A 216 8.51 2.82 15.27
C ILE A 216 9.98 2.92 15.68
N GLU A 217 10.58 4.07 15.46
CA GLU A 217 11.94 4.35 15.94
C GLU A 217 11.88 5.01 17.31
N TYR A 218 12.49 4.36 18.29
CA TYR A 218 12.51 4.81 19.67
C TYR A 218 13.92 5.23 20.10
N HIS A 219 14.12 6.51 20.39
CA HIS A 219 15.44 7.06 20.75
C HIS A 219 15.78 6.93 22.24
N GLY A 220 14.84 6.51 23.08
CA GLY A 220 15.06 6.28 24.51
C GLY A 220 14.61 7.41 25.44
N ASP A 221 13.90 8.39 24.92
CA ASP A 221 13.24 9.47 25.66
C ASP A 221 11.72 9.26 25.67
N ASN A 222 10.93 10.33 25.69
CA ASN A 222 9.46 10.28 25.58
C ASN A 222 8.96 10.57 24.17
N THR A 223 9.83 10.43 23.16
CA THR A 223 9.54 10.69 21.77
C THR A 223 9.78 9.43 20.93
N VAL A 224 8.90 9.20 19.96
CA VAL A 224 9.07 8.19 18.92
C VAL A 224 8.83 8.78 17.55
N GLN A 225 9.47 8.18 16.56
CA GLN A 225 9.24 8.46 15.15
C GLN A 225 8.47 7.30 14.54
N LEU A 226 7.34 7.62 13.91
CA LEU A 226 6.44 6.67 13.28
C LEU A 226 6.56 6.82 11.76
N THR A 227 6.67 5.71 11.04
CA THR A 227 6.68 5.72 9.56
C THR A 227 5.71 4.67 9.03
N ASP A 228 4.67 5.14 8.33
CA ASP A 228 3.68 4.28 7.69
C ASP A 228 4.26 3.66 6.40
N LEU A 229 4.35 2.34 6.36
CA LEU A 229 4.77 1.56 5.18
C LEU A 229 3.63 0.68 4.65
N SER A 230 2.43 0.86 5.20
CA SER A 230 1.29 -0.01 4.93
C SER A 230 0.66 0.21 3.55
N SER A 231 -0.12 -0.77 3.12
CA SER A 231 -0.97 -0.63 1.93
C SER A 231 -2.31 0.02 2.29
N HIS A 232 -2.87 -0.33 3.45
CA HIS A 232 -4.21 0.08 3.88
C HIS A 232 -4.23 1.30 4.81
N GLY A 233 -3.07 1.91 5.08
CA GLY A 233 -2.93 3.12 5.89
C GLY A 233 -2.74 2.84 7.39
N THR A 234 -1.99 3.73 8.02
CA THR A 234 -1.93 3.89 9.48
C THR A 234 -2.61 5.21 9.85
N TYR A 235 -3.40 5.24 10.91
CA TYR A 235 -4.13 6.43 11.37
C TYR A 235 -3.80 6.72 12.83
N ILE A 236 -3.59 8.00 13.15
CA ILE A 236 -3.25 8.49 14.50
C ILE A 236 -4.03 9.78 14.79
N PRO A 237 -4.10 10.26 16.04
CA PRO A 237 -4.80 11.50 16.35
C PRO A 237 -4.24 12.70 15.56
N SER A 238 -5.11 13.50 14.94
CA SER A 238 -4.72 14.56 13.99
C SER A 238 -3.72 15.56 14.56
N ARG A 239 -3.77 15.81 15.88
CA ARG A 239 -2.84 16.69 16.61
C ARG A 239 -1.36 16.34 16.42
N TYR A 240 -1.02 15.10 16.04
CA TYR A 240 0.35 14.68 15.80
C TYR A 240 0.78 14.78 14.33
N ILE A 241 -0.16 14.97 13.41
CA ILE A 241 0.11 15.10 11.97
C ILE A 241 0.35 16.57 11.61
N GLU A 242 -0.43 17.49 12.16
CA GLU A 242 -0.34 18.93 11.88
C GLU A 242 1.03 19.54 12.25
N LEU A 243 1.73 18.95 13.23
CA LEU A 243 3.08 19.36 13.66
C LEU A 243 4.18 19.11 12.61
N HIS A 244 3.90 18.40 11.52
CA HIS A 244 4.85 18.14 10.43
C HIS A 244 4.83 19.16 9.28
N SER A 245 3.88 20.11 9.28
CA SER A 245 3.69 21.07 8.17
C SER A 245 4.42 22.41 8.36
N GLY A 246 5.43 22.47 9.24
CA GLY A 246 6.20 23.68 9.59
C GLY A 246 7.57 23.76 8.95
#